data_AF-A0A7C5E1T2-F1
#
_entry.id   AF-A0A7C5E1T2-F1
#
_cell.length_a   1.000
_cell.length_b   1.000
_cell.length_c   1.000
_cell.angle_alpha   90.00
_cell.angle_beta   90.00
_cell.angle_gamma   90.00
#
_symmetry.space_group_name_H-M   'P 1'
#
loop_
_entity.id
_entity.type
_entity.pdbx_description
1 polymer ?
#
loop_
_entity_poly.entity_id
_entity_poly.type
_entity_poly.pdbx_seq_one_letter_code
_entity_poly.pdbx_strand_id
1 'polypeptide(L)'
;MNEVRELAKIEEDKLPSLDSILLDDLHNRVLQNFYLELGLGPVLYLISPSFTVLNPTPNETINDFLSKKEELLEYIKELIVRNLAVYSVLLDVNSYFIEQNRYLLLARLREKDSGGRCYEIKFYTHSPREILTNYKDKIYIGRDFIDLFNFERKYFGVKELLNSLKEQNEALLDKAEEKLKNPGKYKSFFQEINEYLNEMKSESTLILQSLPPYLDFDKLKGEDLVDINSQYRTINHYLIELRDEVSEFENVMFVKESEFVRYVTKYKKDLANLISYFNIKINGFLTERIHTLAKKDW
;
A
#
# COMPACT_ATOMS: atom_id res chain seq x y z
N MET A 1 -4.51 -7.39 16.73
CA MET A 1 -3.32 -7.36 15.87
C MET A 1 -2.31 -8.27 16.54
N ASN A 2 -1.94 -9.38 15.89
CA ASN A 2 -1.10 -10.43 16.48
C ASN A 2 0.04 -10.81 15.53
N GLU A 3 0.51 -9.86 14.72
CA GLU A 3 1.49 -10.08 13.66
C GLU A 3 2.75 -10.78 14.20
N VAL A 4 3.19 -10.47 15.42
CA VAL A 4 4.32 -11.16 16.08
C VAL A 4 4.09 -12.66 16.22
N ARG A 5 2.87 -13.07 16.62
CA ARG A 5 2.54 -14.50 16.82
C ARG A 5 2.41 -15.24 15.50
N GLU A 6 1.96 -14.56 14.46
CA GLU A 6 1.73 -15.15 13.15
C GLU A 6 3.05 -15.29 12.38
N LEU A 7 3.88 -14.25 12.40
CA LEU A 7 5.24 -14.31 11.87
C LEU A 7 6.10 -15.34 12.60
N ALA A 8 5.91 -15.54 13.91
CA ALA A 8 6.64 -16.57 14.65
C ALA A 8 6.37 -18.00 14.15
N LYS A 9 5.26 -18.24 13.44
CA LYS A 9 4.93 -19.55 12.84
C LYS A 9 5.62 -19.79 11.50
N ILE A 10 6.20 -18.75 10.89
CA ILE A 10 6.87 -18.86 9.61
C ILE A 10 8.22 -19.54 9.80
N GLU A 11 8.44 -20.59 9.01
CA GLU A 11 9.71 -21.30 8.90
C GLU A 11 10.54 -20.65 7.79
N GLU A 12 11.72 -20.14 8.13
CA GLU A 12 12.56 -19.32 7.24
C GLU A 12 13.08 -20.11 6.03
N ASP A 13 13.35 -21.40 6.21
CA ASP A 13 13.79 -22.32 5.15
C ASP A 13 12.71 -22.60 4.09
N LYS A 14 11.45 -22.24 4.37
CA LYS A 14 10.33 -22.34 3.42
C LYS A 14 10.12 -21.06 2.61
N LEU A 15 10.81 -19.97 2.92
CA LEU A 15 10.66 -18.72 2.20
C LEU A 15 11.35 -18.81 0.83
N PRO A 16 10.73 -18.29 -0.24
CA PRO A 16 11.37 -18.25 -1.55
C PRO A 16 12.54 -17.27 -1.52
N SER A 17 13.63 -17.60 -2.23
CA SER A 17 14.74 -16.66 -2.42
C SER A 17 14.27 -15.39 -3.13
N LEU A 18 14.78 -14.23 -2.70
CA LEU A 18 14.48 -12.96 -3.37
C LEU A 18 15.44 -12.73 -4.55
N ASP A 19 14.91 -12.76 -5.77
CA ASP A 19 15.67 -12.50 -7.00
C ASP A 19 16.40 -11.15 -6.96
N SER A 20 17.65 -11.12 -7.40
CA SER A 20 18.45 -9.90 -7.42
C SER A 20 17.78 -8.78 -8.21
N ILE A 21 17.52 -7.65 -7.56
CA ILE A 21 16.95 -6.44 -8.16
C ILE A 21 17.90 -5.28 -7.88
N LEU A 22 18.18 -4.48 -8.90
CA LEU A 22 18.91 -3.22 -8.74
C LEU A 22 17.96 -2.16 -8.16
N LEU A 23 18.22 -1.76 -6.92
CA LEU A 23 17.54 -0.66 -6.26
C LEU A 23 18.26 0.67 -6.55
N ASP A 24 17.50 1.75 -6.72
CA ASP A 24 18.06 3.10 -6.80
C ASP A 24 18.49 3.63 -5.42
N ASP A 25 19.02 4.86 -5.38
CA ASP A 25 19.49 5.47 -4.13
C ASP A 25 18.37 5.68 -3.09
N LEU A 26 17.17 6.06 -3.55
CA LEU A 26 16.00 6.26 -2.68
C LEU A 26 15.63 4.96 -1.96
N HIS A 27 15.49 3.87 -2.70
CA HIS A 27 15.11 2.57 -2.17
C HIS A 27 16.21 1.97 -1.28
N ASN A 28 17.49 2.10 -1.67
CA ASN A 28 18.61 1.63 -0.84
C ASN A 28 18.68 2.37 0.51
N ARG A 29 18.50 3.69 0.51
CA ARG A 29 18.51 4.47 1.76
C ARG A 29 17.28 4.19 2.62
N VAL A 30 16.13 3.98 2.01
CA VAL A 30 14.92 3.53 2.72
C VAL A 30 15.15 2.17 3.38
N LEU A 31 15.76 1.21 2.66
CA LEU A 31 16.09 -0.11 3.22
C LEU A 31 16.96 -0.03 4.47
N GLN A 32 17.92 0.89 4.49
CA GLN A 32 18.80 1.14 5.64
C GLN A 32 18.08 1.84 6.81
N ASN A 33 17.01 2.59 6.54
CA ASN A 33 16.25 3.38 7.53
C ASN A 33 14.81 2.88 7.67
N PHE A 34 14.62 1.56 7.54
CA PHE A 34 13.31 0.93 7.56
C PHE A 34 12.93 0.49 8.98
N TYR A 35 11.81 0.99 9.47
CA TYR A 35 11.25 0.69 10.78
C TYR A 35 10.02 -0.19 10.62
N LEU A 36 9.84 -1.12 11.54
CA LEU A 36 8.67 -2.00 11.57
C LEU A 36 7.72 -1.61 12.70
N GLU A 37 6.43 -1.78 12.44
CA GLU A 37 5.42 -1.79 13.49
C GLU A 37 4.64 -3.09 13.48
N LEU A 38 4.78 -3.86 14.56
CA LEU A 38 4.17 -5.18 14.72
C LEU A 38 3.26 -5.20 15.95
N GLY A 39 2.08 -5.80 15.81
CA GLY A 39 1.14 -5.98 16.89
C GLY A 39 1.37 -7.27 17.67
N LEU A 40 1.20 -7.18 18.99
CA LEU A 40 1.13 -8.32 19.89
C LEU A 40 0.01 -8.04 20.91
N GLY A 41 -1.16 -8.62 20.65
CA GLY A 41 -2.37 -8.36 21.43
C GLY A 41 -2.85 -6.90 21.25
N PRO A 42 -3.03 -6.14 22.35
CA PRO A 42 -3.44 -4.73 22.28
C PRO A 42 -2.27 -3.77 22.05
N VAL A 43 -1.02 -4.26 22.07
CA VAL A 43 0.19 -3.43 22.01
C VAL A 43 0.74 -3.43 20.58
N LEU A 44 1.16 -2.25 20.12
CA LEU A 44 1.89 -2.07 18.87
C LEU A 44 3.32 -1.67 19.18
N TYR A 45 4.28 -2.46 18.73
CA TYR A 45 5.70 -2.26 18.96
C TYR A 45 6.35 -1.58 17.76
N LEU A 46 6.97 -0.42 18.00
CA LEU A 46 7.87 0.24 17.06
C LEU A 46 9.25 -0.39 17.17
N ILE A 47 9.75 -0.89 16.05
CA ILE A 47 11.00 -1.64 15.94
C ILE A 47 11.94 -0.87 15.02
N SER A 48 13.20 -0.72 15.46
CA SER A 48 14.26 -0.04 14.73
C SER A 48 14.76 -0.85 13.52
N PRO A 49 15.57 -0.25 12.62
CA PRO A 49 16.18 -0.97 11.50
C PRO A 49 17.10 -2.12 11.92
N SER A 50 17.58 -2.13 13.17
CA SER A 50 18.41 -3.20 13.75
C SER A 50 17.59 -4.13 14.65
N PHE A 51 16.28 -4.21 14.42
CA PHE A 51 15.35 -5.09 15.11
C PHE A 51 15.33 -4.96 16.64
N THR A 52 15.50 -3.73 17.14
CA THR A 52 15.32 -3.42 18.57
C THR A 52 14.02 -2.68 18.81
N VAL A 53 13.33 -3.01 19.91
CA VAL A 53 12.12 -2.29 20.30
C VAL A 53 12.46 -0.88 20.78
N LEU A 54 11.83 0.11 20.16
CA LEU A 54 11.96 1.52 20.53
C LEU A 54 10.83 2.00 21.44
N ASN A 55 9.61 1.50 21.22
CA ASN A 55 8.44 1.85 22.00
C ASN A 55 7.30 0.83 21.78
N PRO A 56 6.53 0.45 22.82
CA PRO A 56 6.76 0.68 24.25
C PRO A 56 7.85 -0.24 24.81
N THR A 57 8.02 -0.26 26.14
CA THR A 57 8.94 -1.20 26.81
C THR A 57 8.69 -2.64 26.34
N PRO A 58 9.72 -3.36 25.87
CA PRO A 58 9.56 -4.71 25.39
C PRO A 58 9.15 -5.67 26.50
N ASN A 59 8.39 -6.71 26.15
CA ASN A 59 8.14 -7.86 26.99
C ASN A 59 8.98 -9.07 26.53
N GLU A 60 8.95 -10.17 27.29
CA GLU A 60 9.71 -11.38 26.95
C GLU A 60 9.34 -11.95 25.57
N THR A 61 8.05 -11.94 25.21
CA THR A 61 7.59 -12.49 23.93
C THR A 61 8.16 -11.74 22.72
N ILE A 62 8.15 -10.40 22.74
CA ILE A 62 8.71 -9.63 21.62
C ILE A 62 10.23 -9.75 21.58
N ASN A 63 10.92 -9.74 22.73
CA ASN A 63 12.37 -9.90 22.76
C ASN A 63 12.80 -11.28 22.23
N ASP A 64 12.11 -12.34 22.66
CA ASP A 64 12.35 -13.70 22.20
C ASP A 64 12.14 -13.81 20.67
N PHE A 65 11.04 -13.27 20.16
CA PHE A 65 10.75 -13.23 18.73
C PHE A 65 11.85 -12.51 17.95
N LEU A 66 12.21 -11.27 18.32
CA LEU A 66 13.21 -10.48 17.59
C LEU A 66 14.58 -11.16 17.61
N SER A 67 14.95 -11.81 18.70
CA SER A 67 16.23 -12.53 18.80
C SER A 67 16.30 -13.83 17.99
N LYS A 68 15.16 -14.47 17.73
CA LYS A 68 15.09 -15.76 17.02
C LYS A 68 14.73 -15.64 15.55
N LYS A 69 14.15 -14.52 15.14
CA LYS A 69 13.56 -14.30 13.81
C LYS A 69 14.23 -13.17 13.04
N GLU A 70 15.50 -12.89 13.31
CA GLU A 70 16.25 -11.82 12.65
C GLU A 70 16.32 -12.02 11.13
N GLU A 71 16.63 -13.24 10.64
CA GLU A 71 16.68 -13.54 9.21
C GLU A 71 15.31 -13.36 8.54
N LEU A 72 14.23 -13.79 9.19
CA LEU A 72 12.86 -13.54 8.74
C LEU A 72 12.56 -12.04 8.63
N LEU A 73 12.97 -11.24 9.62
CA LEU A 73 12.72 -9.81 9.63
C LEU A 73 13.52 -9.09 8.55
N GLU A 74 14.76 -9.51 8.30
CA GLU A 74 15.58 -9.01 7.20
C GLU A 74 14.95 -9.34 5.86
N TYR A 75 14.50 -10.58 5.68
CA TYR A 75 13.75 -11.03 4.50
C TYR A 75 12.51 -10.16 4.25
N ILE A 76 11.67 -9.94 5.28
CA ILE A 76 10.46 -9.13 5.17
C ILE A 76 10.81 -7.69 4.79
N LYS A 77 11.84 -7.11 5.42
CA LYS A 77 12.32 -5.75 5.14
C LYS A 77 12.73 -5.61 3.66
N GLU A 78 13.54 -6.54 3.16
CA GLU A 78 13.95 -6.56 1.76
C GLU A 78 12.77 -6.79 0.81
N LEU A 79 11.91 -7.76 1.11
CA LEU A 79 10.73 -8.08 0.31
C LEU A 79 9.81 -6.86 0.15
N ILE A 80 9.58 -6.11 1.24
CA ILE A 80 8.75 -4.91 1.23
C ILE A 80 9.38 -3.83 0.34
N VAL A 81 10.67 -3.53 0.51
CA VAL A 81 11.33 -2.49 -0.30
C VAL A 81 11.35 -2.86 -1.78
N ARG A 82 11.58 -4.13 -2.11
CA ARG A 82 11.51 -4.62 -3.51
C ARG A 82 10.09 -4.50 -4.07
N ASN A 83 9.07 -4.80 -3.26
CA ASN A 83 7.67 -4.58 -3.65
C ASN A 83 7.38 -3.09 -3.89
N LEU A 84 7.90 -2.20 -3.04
CA LEU A 84 7.77 -0.75 -3.23
C LEU A 84 8.44 -0.27 -4.52
N ALA A 85 9.55 -0.89 -4.93
CA ALA A 85 10.24 -0.56 -6.18
C ALA A 85 9.50 -1.07 -7.43
N VAL A 86 8.95 -2.28 -7.38
CA VAL A 86 8.37 -2.96 -8.56
C VAL A 86 6.87 -2.71 -8.70
N TYR A 87 6.11 -2.88 -7.62
CA TYR A 87 4.65 -2.90 -7.61
C TYR A 87 4.04 -1.72 -6.83
N SER A 88 4.78 -0.61 -6.72
CA SER A 88 4.30 0.59 -6.07
C SER A 88 4.90 1.85 -6.68
N VAL A 89 4.30 2.98 -6.33
CA VAL A 89 4.86 4.33 -6.56
C VAL A 89 4.94 5.13 -5.27
N LEU A 90 4.68 4.49 -4.12
CA LEU A 90 4.53 5.20 -2.84
C LEU A 90 5.78 5.99 -2.46
N LEU A 91 6.97 5.46 -2.73
CA LEU A 91 8.22 6.17 -2.49
C LEU A 91 8.45 7.26 -3.54
N ASP A 92 8.19 7.00 -4.81
CA ASP A 92 8.40 7.96 -5.90
C ASP A 92 7.59 9.24 -5.70
N VAL A 93 6.28 9.09 -5.49
CA VAL A 93 5.35 10.24 -5.40
C VAL A 93 5.38 10.94 -4.04
N ASN A 94 6.01 10.33 -3.03
CA ASN A 94 6.20 10.94 -1.71
C ASN A 94 7.68 11.19 -1.37
N SER A 95 8.59 11.07 -2.34
CA SER A 95 10.04 11.16 -2.19
C SER A 95 10.48 12.40 -1.41
N TYR A 96 9.87 13.55 -1.69
CA TYR A 96 10.09 14.78 -0.94
C TYR A 96 9.98 14.61 0.59
N PHE A 97 8.91 13.97 1.08
CA PHE A 97 8.73 13.74 2.52
C PHE A 97 9.68 12.67 3.05
N ILE A 98 9.98 11.65 2.25
CA ILE A 98 10.91 10.58 2.61
C ILE A 98 12.31 11.14 2.80
N GLU A 99 12.82 11.90 1.83
CA GLU A 99 14.14 12.53 1.85
C GLU A 99 14.29 13.53 3.00
N GLN A 100 13.28 14.40 3.21
CA GLN A 100 13.27 15.35 4.32
C GLN A 100 13.35 14.67 5.69
N ASN A 101 12.75 13.49 5.82
CA ASN A 101 12.79 12.66 7.02
C ASN A 101 13.94 11.66 7.02
N ARG A 102 15.00 11.92 6.26
CA ARG A 102 16.23 11.12 6.18
C ARG A 102 15.96 9.66 5.80
N TYR A 103 15.06 9.46 4.85
CA TYR A 103 14.71 8.15 4.31
C TYR A 103 14.05 7.22 5.32
N LEU A 104 13.60 7.74 6.47
CA LEU A 104 12.87 6.96 7.47
C LEU A 104 11.53 6.54 6.90
N LEU A 105 11.36 5.23 6.72
CA LEU A 105 10.09 4.63 6.37
C LEU A 105 9.65 3.69 7.49
N LEU A 106 8.43 3.89 7.98
CA LEU A 106 7.78 3.03 8.95
C LEU A 106 6.75 2.18 8.23
N ALA A 107 6.82 0.86 8.39
CA ALA A 107 5.90 -0.11 7.84
C ALA A 107 5.10 -0.78 8.95
N ARG A 108 3.81 -0.47 9.02
CA ARG A 108 2.88 -1.13 9.95
C ARG A 108 2.19 -2.28 9.26
N LEU A 109 2.54 -3.49 9.66
CA LEU A 109 1.96 -4.72 9.13
C LEU A 109 0.58 -4.98 9.75
N ARG A 110 -0.31 -5.49 8.92
CA ARG A 110 -1.63 -6.01 9.30
C ARG A 110 -1.85 -7.29 8.53
N GLU A 111 -1.95 -8.39 9.24
CA GLU A 111 -2.25 -9.68 8.65
C GLU A 111 -3.62 -9.64 7.96
N LYS A 112 -3.72 -10.21 6.74
CA LYS A 112 -4.95 -10.27 5.95
C LYS A 112 -5.52 -11.69 5.83
N ASP A 113 -4.70 -12.72 6.04
CA ASP A 113 -5.10 -14.12 6.02
C ASP A 113 -4.65 -14.83 7.30
N SER A 114 -5.36 -15.89 7.70
CA SER A 114 -4.91 -16.69 8.84
C SER A 114 -3.62 -17.44 8.47
N GLY A 115 -2.52 -17.18 9.17
CA GLY A 115 -1.28 -17.94 9.03
C GLY A 115 -0.04 -17.12 8.67
N GLY A 116 -0.11 -15.79 8.76
CA GLY A 116 1.04 -14.90 8.63
C GLY A 116 1.66 -14.82 7.23
N ARG A 117 0.88 -15.02 6.17
CA ARG A 117 1.38 -15.06 4.79
C ARG A 117 1.17 -13.74 4.05
N CYS A 118 -0.04 -13.19 4.08
CA CYS A 118 -0.39 -11.98 3.36
C CYS A 118 -0.57 -10.81 4.32
N TYR A 119 -0.01 -9.66 3.96
CA TYR A 119 -0.08 -8.44 4.78
C TYR A 119 -0.58 -7.25 3.98
N GLU A 120 -1.51 -6.49 4.58
CA GLU A 120 -1.67 -5.07 4.29
C GLU A 120 -0.61 -4.30 5.09
N ILE A 121 0.11 -3.41 4.43
CA ILE A 121 1.12 -2.58 5.07
C ILE A 121 0.73 -1.12 4.95
N LYS A 122 0.69 -0.42 6.09
CA LYS A 122 0.51 1.03 6.12
C LYS A 122 1.87 1.69 6.28
N PHE A 123 2.22 2.53 5.33
CA PHE A 123 3.47 3.24 5.30
C PHE A 123 3.33 4.64 5.89
N TYR A 124 4.33 5.01 6.67
CA TYR A 124 4.46 6.34 7.24
C TYR A 124 5.90 6.80 7.17
N THR A 125 6.13 8.10 7.26
CA THR A 125 7.44 8.69 7.51
C THR A 125 7.35 9.66 8.68
N HIS A 126 8.48 9.92 9.34
CA HIS A 126 8.55 10.78 10.50
C HIS A 126 9.95 11.36 10.64
N SER A 127 10.04 12.58 11.17
CA SER A 127 11.32 13.15 11.63
C SER A 127 12.02 12.19 12.60
N PRO A 128 13.24 11.72 12.31
CA PRO A 128 13.95 10.77 13.17
C PRO A 128 14.22 11.32 14.57
N ARG A 129 14.30 12.65 14.72
CA ARG A 129 14.54 13.33 16.00
C ARG A 129 13.35 13.27 16.95
N GLU A 130 12.16 13.08 16.40
CA GLU A 130 10.89 13.24 17.14
C GLU A 130 10.07 11.95 17.16
N ILE A 131 10.54 10.87 16.54
CA ILE A 131 9.78 9.61 16.43
C ILE A 131 9.40 9.02 17.81
N LEU A 132 10.18 9.31 18.85
CA LEU A 132 9.91 8.85 20.22
C LEU A 132 9.09 9.85 21.06
N THR A 133 9.09 11.14 20.69
CA THR A 133 8.44 12.20 21.47
C THR A 133 7.09 12.61 20.88
N ASN A 134 6.99 12.69 19.55
CA ASN A 134 5.83 13.17 18.80
C ASN A 134 5.30 12.12 17.81
N TYR A 135 5.44 10.83 18.13
CA TYR A 135 5.09 9.67 17.28
C TYR A 135 3.72 9.75 16.54
N LYS A 136 2.75 10.51 17.07
CA LYS A 136 1.44 10.72 16.45
C LYS A 136 1.49 11.59 15.19
N ASP A 137 2.53 12.40 15.02
CA ASP A 137 2.69 13.38 13.94
C ASP A 137 3.30 12.77 12.66
N LYS A 138 3.44 11.44 12.62
CA LYS A 138 3.89 10.73 11.42
C LYS A 138 3.02 11.08 10.22
N ILE A 139 3.69 11.28 9.10
CA ILE A 139 3.07 11.56 7.81
C ILE A 139 2.68 10.22 7.21
N TYR A 140 1.40 10.07 6.90
CA TYR A 140 0.90 8.90 6.18
C TYR A 140 1.37 8.93 4.73
N ILE A 141 1.99 7.84 4.26
CA ILE A 141 2.52 7.71 2.89
C ILE A 141 1.52 6.98 2.01
N GLY A 142 1.00 5.84 2.46
CA GLY A 142 0.04 5.05 1.69
C GLY A 142 -0.07 3.62 2.20
N ARG A 143 -0.71 2.78 1.39
CA ARG A 143 -0.89 1.35 1.65
C ARG A 143 -0.41 0.50 0.48
N ASP A 144 0.17 -0.64 0.81
CA ASP A 144 0.50 -1.68 -0.17
C ASP A 144 0.30 -3.08 0.44
N PHE A 145 0.44 -4.10 -0.39
CA PHE A 145 0.18 -5.49 -0.04
C PHE A 145 1.37 -6.37 -0.39
N ILE A 146 1.67 -7.35 0.45
CA ILE A 146 2.68 -8.38 0.16
C ILE A 146 2.15 -9.78 0.45
N ASP A 147 2.68 -10.76 -0.26
CA ASP A 147 2.61 -12.18 0.06
C ASP A 147 4.04 -12.66 0.32
N LEU A 148 4.31 -13.15 1.54
CA LEU A 148 5.65 -13.59 1.93
C LEU A 148 6.19 -14.74 1.08
N PHE A 149 5.32 -15.51 0.42
CA PHE A 149 5.69 -16.67 -0.37
C PHE A 149 5.56 -16.45 -1.87
N ASN A 150 5.12 -15.26 -2.30
CA ASN A 150 4.97 -14.95 -3.71
C ASN A 150 5.22 -13.47 -3.98
N PHE A 151 6.35 -13.18 -4.64
CA PHE A 151 6.69 -11.82 -5.05
C PHE A 151 5.82 -11.33 -6.22
N GLU A 152 5.49 -12.21 -7.17
CA GLU A 152 4.74 -11.83 -8.37
C GLU A 152 3.26 -11.65 -8.09
N ARG A 153 2.74 -10.48 -8.48
CA ARG A 153 1.35 -10.11 -8.23
C ARG A 153 0.49 -10.35 -9.46
N LYS A 154 -0.57 -11.13 -9.29
CA LYS A 154 -1.60 -11.28 -10.33
C LYS A 154 -2.19 -9.93 -10.68
N TYR A 155 -2.33 -9.65 -11.97
CA TYR A 155 -2.86 -8.38 -12.47
C TYR A 155 -2.14 -7.16 -11.87
N PHE A 156 -0.83 -7.25 -11.63
CA PHE A 156 -0.04 -6.21 -10.95
C PHE A 156 -0.52 -5.84 -9.53
N GLY A 157 -1.30 -6.70 -8.88
CA GLY A 157 -1.86 -6.48 -7.53
C GLY A 157 -3.06 -5.52 -7.49
N VAL A 158 -3.63 -5.18 -8.65
CA VAL A 158 -4.76 -4.23 -8.74
C VAL A 158 -5.95 -4.72 -7.90
N LYS A 159 -6.24 -6.02 -7.92
CA LYS A 159 -7.41 -6.57 -7.21
C LYS A 159 -7.37 -6.28 -5.70
N GLU A 160 -6.21 -6.47 -5.08
CA GLU A 160 -6.00 -6.24 -3.64
C GLU A 160 -6.15 -4.75 -3.31
N LEU A 161 -5.58 -3.88 -4.14
CA LEU A 161 -5.68 -2.43 -4.00
C LEU A 161 -7.14 -1.96 -4.08
N LEU A 162 -7.92 -2.44 -5.05
CA LEU A 162 -9.34 -2.10 -5.21
C LEU A 162 -10.21 -2.62 -4.05
N ASN A 163 -9.94 -3.86 -3.58
CA ASN A 163 -10.65 -4.39 -2.42
C ASN A 163 -10.35 -3.58 -1.16
N SER A 164 -9.11 -3.13 -0.99
CA SER A 164 -8.76 -2.24 0.13
C SER A 164 -9.55 -0.94 0.07
N LEU A 165 -9.73 -0.31 -1.10
CA LEU A 165 -10.54 0.91 -1.20
C LEU A 165 -11.98 0.72 -0.71
N LYS A 166 -12.56 -0.46 -0.93
CA LYS A 166 -13.89 -0.80 -0.41
C LYS A 166 -13.89 -0.91 1.12
N GLU A 167 -13.02 -1.74 1.68
CA GLU A 167 -12.91 -1.93 3.13
C GLU A 167 -12.61 -0.60 3.86
N GLN A 168 -11.85 0.27 3.20
CA GLN A 168 -11.55 1.60 3.70
C GLN A 168 -12.75 2.53 3.75
N ASN A 169 -13.61 2.48 2.73
CA ASN A 169 -14.85 3.25 2.72
C ASN A 169 -15.81 2.78 3.81
N GLU A 170 -15.95 1.46 3.99
CA GLU A 170 -16.74 0.88 5.09
C GLU A 170 -16.22 1.39 6.45
N ALA A 171 -14.90 1.31 6.68
CA ALA A 171 -14.29 1.83 7.91
C ALA A 171 -14.34 3.37 8.03
N LEU A 172 -14.56 4.11 6.94
CA LEU A 172 -14.78 5.55 6.94
C LEU A 172 -16.20 5.86 7.41
N LEU A 173 -17.19 5.10 6.93
CA LEU A 173 -18.60 5.21 7.35
C LEU A 173 -18.76 4.91 8.85
N ASP A 174 -18.17 3.82 9.35
CA ASP A 174 -18.23 3.48 10.78
C ASP A 174 -17.68 4.63 11.66
N LYS A 175 -16.57 5.22 11.23
CA LYS A 175 -15.97 6.37 11.95
C LYS A 175 -16.79 7.63 11.82
N ALA A 176 -17.50 7.80 10.71
CA ALA A 176 -18.37 8.95 10.51
C ALA A 176 -19.49 8.92 11.53
N GLU A 177 -20.10 7.75 11.76
CA GLU A 177 -21.11 7.54 12.78
C GLU A 177 -20.56 7.77 14.20
N GLU A 178 -19.33 7.33 14.48
CA GLU A 178 -18.70 7.50 15.80
C GLU A 178 -18.29 8.95 16.09
N LYS A 179 -17.79 9.69 15.09
CA LYS A 179 -17.04 10.94 15.31
C LYS A 179 -17.72 12.21 14.81
N LEU A 180 -18.64 12.12 13.85
CA LEU A 180 -19.33 13.31 13.35
C LEU A 180 -20.48 13.67 14.27
N LYS A 181 -20.61 14.98 14.55
CA LYS A 181 -21.72 15.50 15.35
C LYS A 181 -23.08 15.34 14.65
N ASN A 182 -23.09 15.43 13.32
CA ASN A 182 -24.29 15.23 12.51
C ASN A 182 -23.93 14.54 11.18
N PRO A 183 -23.78 13.20 11.18
CA PRO A 183 -23.44 12.44 9.98
C PRO A 183 -24.46 12.62 8.85
N GLY A 184 -25.74 12.82 9.18
CA GLY A 184 -26.83 12.97 8.22
C GLY A 184 -26.68 14.16 7.26
N LYS A 185 -25.93 15.19 7.64
CA LYS A 185 -25.61 16.34 6.76
C LYS A 185 -24.73 15.97 5.57
N TYR A 186 -23.98 14.88 5.68
CA TYR A 186 -23.00 14.43 4.67
C TYR A 186 -23.46 13.16 3.96
N LYS A 187 -24.73 12.78 4.14
CA LYS A 187 -25.28 11.53 3.61
C LYS A 187 -25.15 11.43 2.09
N SER A 188 -25.34 12.53 1.36
CA SER A 188 -25.20 12.54 -0.11
C SER A 188 -23.79 12.13 -0.54
N PHE A 189 -22.75 12.76 0.01
CA PHE A 189 -21.35 12.41 -0.27
C PHE A 189 -21.07 10.93 0.03
N PHE A 190 -21.53 10.42 1.17
CA PHE A 190 -21.34 9.01 1.51
C PHE A 190 -22.06 8.06 0.54
N GLN A 191 -23.23 8.45 0.03
CA GLN A 191 -23.97 7.68 -0.96
C GLN A 191 -23.27 7.70 -2.32
N GLU A 192 -22.91 8.89 -2.82
CA GLU A 192 -22.24 9.08 -4.12
C GLU A 192 -20.88 8.36 -4.15
N ILE A 193 -20.03 8.55 -3.13
CA ILE A 193 -18.75 7.83 -2.99
C ILE A 193 -18.96 6.31 -3.02
N ASN A 194 -19.99 5.81 -2.33
CA ASN A 194 -20.28 4.38 -2.30
C ASN A 194 -20.83 3.86 -3.64
N GLU A 195 -21.61 4.65 -4.37
CA GLU A 195 -22.09 4.32 -5.71
C GLU A 195 -20.91 4.22 -6.69
N TYR A 196 -20.06 5.25 -6.77
CA TYR A 196 -18.84 5.24 -7.59
C TYR A 196 -17.92 4.07 -7.25
N LEU A 197 -17.73 3.78 -5.96
CA LEU A 197 -16.89 2.67 -5.51
C LEU A 197 -17.45 1.30 -5.94
N ASN A 198 -18.76 1.11 -5.88
CA ASN A 198 -19.40 -0.14 -6.29
C ASN A 198 -19.38 -0.33 -7.80
N GLU A 199 -19.63 0.73 -8.56
CA GLU A 199 -19.50 0.74 -10.03
C GLU A 199 -18.07 0.41 -10.44
N MET A 200 -17.09 1.17 -9.94
CA MET A 200 -15.67 0.93 -10.17
C MET A 200 -15.28 -0.52 -9.87
N LYS A 201 -15.73 -1.06 -8.73
CA LYS A 201 -15.42 -2.44 -8.34
C LYS A 201 -16.04 -3.46 -9.30
N SER A 202 -17.29 -3.28 -9.69
CA SER A 202 -17.99 -4.17 -10.62
C SER A 202 -17.25 -4.22 -11.96
N GLU A 203 -17.03 -3.05 -12.56
CA GLU A 203 -16.42 -2.92 -13.87
C GLU A 203 -14.97 -3.39 -13.86
N SER A 204 -14.19 -3.00 -12.85
CA SER A 204 -12.81 -3.46 -12.71
C SER A 204 -12.73 -4.98 -12.53
N THR A 205 -13.69 -5.59 -11.84
CA THR A 205 -13.70 -7.06 -11.67
C THR A 205 -13.92 -7.75 -13.01
N LEU A 206 -14.85 -7.27 -13.84
CA LEU A 206 -15.10 -7.80 -15.18
C LEU A 206 -13.86 -7.64 -16.07
N ILE A 207 -13.22 -6.47 -16.03
CA ILE A 207 -11.98 -6.19 -16.76
C ILE A 207 -10.90 -7.19 -16.34
N LEU A 208 -10.60 -7.30 -15.04
CA LEU A 208 -9.56 -8.19 -14.53
C LEU A 208 -9.82 -9.67 -14.87
N GLN A 209 -11.08 -10.11 -14.93
CA GLN A 209 -11.43 -11.47 -15.34
C GLN A 209 -11.18 -11.76 -16.82
N SER A 210 -11.19 -10.73 -17.66
CA SER A 210 -10.87 -10.85 -19.09
C SER A 210 -9.38 -10.84 -19.39
N LEU A 211 -8.55 -10.36 -18.46
CA LEU A 211 -7.10 -10.27 -18.62
C LEU A 211 -6.41 -11.55 -18.17
N PRO A 212 -5.21 -11.87 -18.70
CA PRO A 212 -4.38 -12.91 -18.12
C PRO A 212 -3.83 -12.47 -16.74
N PRO A 213 -3.74 -13.38 -15.76
CA PRO A 213 -3.26 -13.06 -14.41
C PRO A 213 -1.81 -12.59 -14.38
N TYR A 214 -0.99 -13.05 -15.32
CA TYR A 214 0.38 -12.60 -15.51
C TYR A 214 0.59 -12.31 -16.99
N LEU A 215 1.31 -11.23 -17.30
CA LEU A 215 1.61 -10.87 -18.68
C LEU A 215 2.92 -11.51 -19.12
N ASP A 216 2.84 -12.44 -20.06
CA ASP A 216 3.99 -13.03 -20.71
C ASP A 216 4.36 -12.20 -21.95
N PHE A 217 5.26 -11.23 -21.78
CA PHE A 217 5.65 -10.30 -22.83
C PHE A 217 6.34 -10.96 -24.03
N ASP A 218 6.85 -12.19 -23.88
CA ASP A 218 7.46 -12.93 -24.98
C ASP A 218 6.40 -13.58 -25.89
N LYS A 219 5.17 -13.75 -25.40
CA LYS A 219 4.05 -14.34 -26.14
C LYS A 219 3.01 -13.34 -26.64
N LEU A 220 2.93 -12.16 -26.03
CA LEU A 220 1.93 -11.15 -26.36
C LEU A 220 2.30 -10.38 -27.63
N LYS A 221 1.32 -10.15 -28.50
CA LYS A 221 1.50 -9.26 -29.65
C LYS A 221 1.30 -7.80 -29.26
N GLY A 222 1.76 -6.89 -30.11
CA GLY A 222 1.56 -5.45 -29.91
C GLY A 222 0.08 -5.06 -29.78
N GLU A 223 -0.80 -5.65 -30.59
CA GLU A 223 -2.25 -5.44 -30.52
C GLU A 223 -2.83 -5.87 -29.17
N ASP A 224 -2.46 -7.07 -28.67
CA ASP A 224 -2.90 -7.55 -27.36
C ASP A 224 -2.50 -6.59 -26.24
N LEU A 225 -1.27 -6.07 -26.28
CA LEU A 225 -0.78 -5.11 -25.27
C LEU A 225 -1.51 -3.76 -25.34
N VAL A 226 -1.87 -3.29 -26.55
CA VAL A 226 -2.66 -2.06 -26.71
C VAL A 226 -4.03 -2.24 -26.07
N ASP A 227 -4.68 -3.38 -26.30
CA ASP A 227 -5.98 -3.70 -25.72
C ASP A 227 -5.90 -3.83 -24.20
N ILE A 228 -4.92 -4.58 -23.68
CA ILE A 228 -4.67 -4.71 -22.23
C ILE A 228 -4.41 -3.33 -21.58
N ASN A 229 -3.60 -2.47 -22.22
CA ASN A 229 -3.31 -1.13 -21.72
C ASN A 229 -4.58 -0.26 -21.70
N SER A 230 -5.46 -0.38 -22.71
CA SER A 230 -6.75 0.30 -22.74
C SER A 230 -7.66 -0.15 -21.60
N GLN A 231 -7.72 -1.46 -21.33
CA GLN A 231 -8.49 -2.04 -20.23
C GLN A 231 -8.05 -1.50 -18.87
N TYR A 232 -6.74 -1.45 -18.59
CA TYR A 232 -6.22 -0.83 -17.36
C TYR A 232 -6.51 0.68 -17.29
N ARG A 233 -6.50 1.38 -18.42
CA ARG A 233 -6.86 2.81 -18.46
C ARG A 233 -8.32 3.05 -18.09
N THR A 234 -9.23 2.17 -18.49
CA THR A 234 -10.64 2.23 -18.09
C THR A 234 -10.80 2.13 -16.57
N ILE A 235 -10.08 1.21 -15.90
CA ILE A 235 -10.07 1.13 -14.44
C ILE A 235 -9.58 2.46 -13.82
N ASN A 236 -8.53 3.04 -14.39
CA ASN A 236 -7.97 4.30 -13.91
C ASN A 236 -8.95 5.48 -14.04
N HIS A 237 -9.80 5.52 -15.07
CA HIS A 237 -10.84 6.55 -15.19
C HIS A 237 -11.83 6.51 -14.03
N TYR A 238 -12.33 5.32 -13.66
CA TYR A 238 -13.21 5.16 -12.49
C TYR A 238 -12.54 5.60 -11.19
N LEU A 239 -11.23 5.34 -11.04
CA LEU A 239 -10.48 5.80 -9.88
C LEU A 239 -10.38 7.32 -9.80
N ILE A 240 -10.22 8.00 -10.95
CA ILE A 240 -10.17 9.46 -11.04
C ILE A 240 -11.52 10.06 -10.63
N GLU A 241 -12.62 9.54 -11.17
CA GLU A 241 -13.98 9.99 -10.83
C GLU A 241 -14.25 9.87 -9.32
N LEU A 242 -13.98 8.69 -8.75
CA LEU A 242 -14.11 8.46 -7.30
C LEU A 242 -13.22 9.42 -6.48
N ARG A 243 -11.99 9.68 -6.94
CA ARG A 243 -11.05 10.57 -6.26
C ARG A 243 -11.50 12.03 -6.28
N ASP A 244 -12.14 12.47 -7.36
CA ASP A 244 -12.66 13.82 -7.48
C ASP A 244 -13.84 14.02 -6.53
N GLU A 245 -14.78 13.08 -6.47
CA GLU A 245 -15.89 13.09 -5.49
C GLU A 245 -15.37 13.16 -4.04
N VAL A 246 -14.39 12.31 -3.69
CA VAL A 246 -13.76 12.33 -2.36
C VAL A 246 -13.05 13.66 -2.09
N SER A 247 -12.49 14.30 -3.12
CA SER A 247 -11.85 15.62 -2.99
C SER A 247 -12.87 16.72 -2.71
N GLU A 248 -14.05 16.66 -3.34
CA GLU A 248 -15.15 17.58 -3.04
C GLU A 248 -15.63 17.41 -1.60
N PHE A 249 -15.83 16.16 -1.17
CA PHE A 249 -16.21 15.85 0.19
C PHE A 249 -15.19 16.39 1.20
N GLU A 250 -13.90 16.17 0.99
CA GLU A 250 -12.84 16.66 1.87
C GLU A 250 -12.84 18.19 2.01
N ASN A 251 -13.02 18.91 0.89
CA ASN A 251 -13.07 20.37 0.90
C ASN A 251 -14.21 20.91 1.77
N VAL A 252 -15.39 20.27 1.72
CA VAL A 252 -16.52 20.62 2.61
C VAL A 252 -16.19 20.34 4.08
N MET A 253 -15.47 19.24 4.35
CA MET A 253 -15.11 18.82 5.70
C MET A 253 -14.05 19.71 6.35
N PHE A 254 -13.06 20.22 5.61
CA PHE A 254 -12.04 21.14 6.15
C PHE A 254 -12.65 22.38 6.81
N VAL A 255 -13.78 22.85 6.29
CA VAL A 255 -14.45 24.05 6.80
C VAL A 255 -15.26 23.76 8.08
N LYS A 256 -15.69 22.51 8.30
CA LYS A 256 -16.76 22.18 9.27
C LYS A 256 -16.37 21.15 10.34
N GLU A 257 -15.47 20.21 10.06
CA GLU A 257 -15.21 19.03 10.90
C GLU A 257 -13.73 18.58 10.83
N SER A 258 -12.81 19.40 11.37
CA SER A 258 -11.35 19.21 11.27
C SER A 258 -10.80 17.94 11.92
N GLU A 259 -11.49 17.34 12.88
CA GLU A 259 -11.06 16.09 13.54
C GLU A 259 -11.32 14.85 12.68
N PHE A 260 -12.38 14.89 11.86
CA PHE A 260 -12.75 13.77 10.99
C PHE A 260 -12.07 13.85 9.63
N VAL A 261 -11.83 15.06 9.09
CA VAL A 261 -11.28 15.26 7.74
C VAL A 261 -10.03 14.43 7.47
N ARG A 262 -9.17 14.20 8.48
CA ARG A 262 -7.98 13.35 8.38
C ARG A 262 -8.24 11.94 7.86
N TYR A 263 -9.42 11.38 8.08
CA TYR A 263 -9.79 10.05 7.56
C TYR A 263 -10.10 10.12 6.07
N VAL A 264 -10.83 11.16 5.64
CA VAL A 264 -11.10 11.46 4.23
C VAL A 264 -9.79 11.78 3.50
N THR A 265 -8.91 12.59 4.09
CA THR A 265 -7.57 12.90 3.54
C THR A 265 -6.74 11.64 3.28
N LYS A 266 -6.73 10.69 4.22
CA LYS A 266 -6.01 9.42 4.05
C LYS A 266 -6.61 8.58 2.91
N TYR A 267 -7.93 8.51 2.84
CA TYR A 267 -8.63 7.80 1.77
C TYR A 267 -8.33 8.41 0.39
N LYS A 268 -8.44 9.74 0.28
CA LYS A 268 -8.08 10.51 -0.91
C LYS A 268 -6.63 10.27 -1.32
N LYS A 269 -5.71 10.23 -0.35
CA LYS A 269 -4.29 9.96 -0.61
C LYS A 269 -4.07 8.57 -1.19
N ASP A 270 -4.74 7.55 -0.66
CA ASP A 270 -4.64 6.19 -1.20
C ASP A 270 -5.18 6.09 -2.64
N LEU A 271 -6.29 6.79 -2.95
CA LEU A 271 -6.79 6.93 -4.32
C LEU A 271 -5.78 7.60 -5.26
N ALA A 272 -5.20 8.73 -4.83
CA ALA A 272 -4.21 9.45 -5.63
C ALA A 272 -2.93 8.63 -5.88
N ASN A 273 -2.47 7.89 -4.87
CA ASN A 273 -1.34 6.96 -5.01
C ASN A 273 -1.68 5.85 -6.00
N LEU A 274 -2.89 5.29 -5.96
CA LEU A 274 -3.31 4.23 -6.88
C LEU A 274 -3.41 4.74 -8.32
N ILE A 275 -4.00 5.91 -8.55
CA ILE A 275 -4.02 6.55 -9.88
C ILE A 275 -2.59 6.76 -10.41
N SER A 276 -1.68 7.19 -9.55
CA SER A 276 -0.26 7.35 -9.91
C SER A 276 0.40 6.00 -10.24
N TYR A 277 0.06 4.95 -9.51
CA TYR A 277 0.53 3.59 -9.80
C TYR A 277 0.09 3.11 -11.18
N PHE A 278 -1.19 3.30 -11.51
CA PHE A 278 -1.72 3.02 -12.84
C PHE A 278 -0.96 3.80 -13.91
N ASN A 279 -0.83 5.12 -13.76
CA ASN A 279 -0.18 5.97 -14.75
C ASN A 279 1.29 5.61 -14.99
N ILE A 280 2.04 5.31 -13.92
CA ILE A 280 3.50 5.14 -13.99
C ILE A 280 3.89 3.67 -14.22
N LYS A 281 3.43 2.76 -13.35
CA LYS A 281 3.92 1.38 -13.28
C LYS A 281 3.08 0.38 -14.06
N ILE A 282 1.85 0.73 -14.45
CA ILE A 282 1.01 -0.11 -15.32
C ILE A 282 0.95 0.48 -16.73
N ASN A 283 0.19 1.55 -16.93
CA ASN A 283 -0.04 2.14 -18.24
C ASN A 283 1.25 2.70 -18.86
N GLY A 284 2.09 3.38 -18.06
CA GLY A 284 3.39 3.88 -18.51
C GLY A 284 4.32 2.75 -18.97
N PHE A 285 4.47 1.72 -18.14
CA PHE A 285 5.24 0.52 -18.46
C PHE A 285 4.73 -0.20 -19.72
N LEU A 286 3.41 -0.45 -19.82
CA LEU A 286 2.81 -1.09 -21.00
C LEU A 286 3.03 -0.26 -22.26
N THR A 287 2.93 1.07 -22.17
CA THR A 287 3.17 1.97 -23.30
C THR A 287 4.62 1.89 -23.79
N GLU A 288 5.60 1.87 -22.88
CA GLU A 288 7.02 1.66 -23.23
C GLU A 288 7.23 0.32 -23.93
N ARG A 289 6.60 -0.76 -23.44
CA ARG A 289 6.68 -2.09 -24.04
C ARG A 289 6.08 -2.13 -25.45
N ILE A 290 4.92 -1.52 -25.65
CA ILE A 290 4.27 -1.39 -26.96
C ILE A 290 5.21 -0.70 -27.95
N HIS A 291 5.81 0.44 -27.57
CA HIS A 291 6.74 1.16 -28.44
C HIS A 291 8.02 0.38 -28.73
N THR A 292 8.48 -0.43 -27.78
CA THR A 292 9.68 -1.27 -27.97
C THR A 292 9.41 -2.41 -28.95
N LEU A 293 8.24 -3.05 -28.90
CA LEU A 293 7.84 -4.07 -29.87
C LEU A 293 7.63 -3.48 -31.27
N ALA A 294 6.98 -2.33 -31.36
CA ALA A 294 6.78 -1.64 -32.64
C ALA A 294 8.12 -1.35 -33.37
N LYS A 295 9.22 -1.12 -32.63
CA LYS A 295 10.55 -0.93 -33.21
C LYS A 295 11.22 -2.22 -33.70
N LYS A 296 10.78 -3.40 -33.26
CA LYS A 296 11.33 -4.69 -33.70
C LYS A 296 10.70 -5.21 -34.99
N ASP A 297 9.48 -4.76 -35.28
CA ASP A 297 8.70 -5.14 -36.47
C ASP A 297 8.87 -4.16 -37.65
N TRP A 298 9.85 -3.24 -37.56
CA TRP A 298 10.26 -2.27 -38.60
C TRP A 298 11.75 -2.43 -38.91
#